data_AF-A0A8B6XLN6-F1
#
_entry.id   AF-A0A8B6XLN6-F1
#
_cell.length_a   1.000
_cell.length_b   1.000
_cell.length_c   1.000
_cell.angle_alpha   90.00
_cell.angle_beta   90.00
_cell.angle_gamma   90.00
#
_symmetry.space_group_name_H-M   'P 1'
#
loop_
_entity.id
_entity.type
_entity.pdbx_description
1 polymer ?
#
loop_
_entity_poly.entity_id
_entity_poly.type
_entity_poly.pdbx_seq_one_letter_code
_entity_poly.pdbx_strand_id
1 'polypeptide(L)'
;NIVITSCKYFFLVQSENRFINYGVLLLQALLEKWPESHSAADTEVEKENEDEANTSEGTVTTNEKSPFKGFFTIPLHTPLVFGEGGGCGRTYCRVLVGDASSENESALLSETVPTWVYDVVVKKIQPKFNKITFMLAPLNNGSKNNKRDRLTASDMLQVKKIMEHVYEKYILSENDKPITIGADELAAIPEAKIELHCNDVLLNPKMDLRTIRHFIWKSSSELTLNYRVLK
;
A
#
# COMPACT_ATOMS: atom_id res chain seq x y z
N ASN A 1 1.72 -11.08 22.36
CA ASN A 1 0.38 -10.43 22.45
C ASN A 1 0.27 -9.38 21.36
N ILE A 2 -0.50 -9.64 20.31
CA ILE A 2 -0.84 -8.62 19.31
C ILE A 2 -2.19 -8.03 19.73
N VAL A 3 -2.19 -6.77 20.13
CA VAL A 3 -3.39 -6.04 20.52
C VAL A 3 -3.82 -5.16 19.34
N ILE A 4 -4.97 -5.46 18.75
CA ILE A 4 -5.49 -4.74 17.58
C ILE A 4 -6.46 -3.66 18.10
N THR A 5 -5.94 -2.50 18.50
CA THR A 5 -6.76 -1.40 19.05
C THR A 5 -7.11 -0.31 18.06
N SER A 6 -6.35 -0.15 16.97
CA SER A 6 -6.70 0.71 15.82
C SER A 6 -5.66 0.53 14.70
N CYS A 7 -5.86 -0.43 13.79
CA CYS A 7 -4.93 -0.72 12.69
C CYS A 7 -5.34 -0.08 11.35
N LYS A 8 -6.15 1.00 11.37
CA LYS A 8 -6.61 1.67 10.13
C LYS A 8 -5.46 2.26 9.28
N TYR A 9 -4.25 2.37 9.83
CA TYR A 9 -3.11 3.06 9.23
C TYR A 9 -1.84 2.21 9.12
N PHE A 10 -1.93 0.88 9.01
CA PHE A 10 -0.73 0.07 8.79
C PHE A 10 -0.09 0.35 7.43
N PHE A 11 1.24 0.38 7.45
CA PHE A 11 2.12 0.85 6.40
C PHE A 11 1.83 0.20 5.04
N LEU A 12 1.87 1.04 4.02
CA LEU A 12 1.83 0.63 2.61
C LEU A 12 3.26 0.66 2.09
N VAL A 13 3.69 -0.43 1.44
CA VAL A 13 4.93 -0.46 0.65
C VAL A 13 4.59 -0.95 -0.76
N GLN A 14 5.24 -0.32 -1.73
CA GLN A 14 5.18 -0.71 -3.13
C GLN A 14 6.30 -1.73 -3.38
N SER A 15 5.94 -2.93 -3.80
CA SER A 15 6.87 -3.93 -4.33
C SER A 15 6.38 -4.36 -5.71
N GLU A 16 7.24 -4.30 -6.72
CA GLU A 16 6.96 -4.82 -8.08
C GLU A 16 5.61 -4.37 -8.68
N ASN A 17 5.35 -3.06 -8.68
CA ASN A 17 4.10 -2.45 -9.19
C ASN A 17 2.80 -2.89 -8.49
N ARG A 18 2.88 -3.61 -7.35
CA ARG A 18 1.73 -3.92 -6.51
C ARG A 18 1.84 -3.17 -5.18
N PHE A 19 0.77 -2.48 -4.82
CA PHE A 19 0.66 -1.84 -3.52
C PHE A 19 0.20 -2.88 -2.50
N ILE A 20 1.04 -3.15 -1.51
CA ILE A 20 0.75 -4.11 -0.44
C ILE A 20 0.37 -3.33 0.81
N ASN A 21 -0.74 -3.72 1.45
CA ASN A 21 -1.13 -3.22 2.76
C ASN A 21 -0.76 -4.24 3.83
N TYR A 22 0.26 -3.93 4.65
CA TYR A 22 0.72 -4.85 5.68
C TYR A 22 -0.34 -5.12 6.76
N GLY A 23 -1.24 -4.17 7.02
CA GLY A 23 -2.34 -4.37 7.95
C GLY A 23 -3.32 -5.42 7.44
N VAL A 24 -3.66 -5.36 6.16
CA VAL A 24 -4.48 -6.38 5.48
C VAL A 24 -3.80 -7.74 5.54
N LEU A 25 -2.52 -7.81 5.17
CA LEU A 25 -1.74 -9.06 5.23
C LEU A 25 -1.75 -9.66 6.63
N LEU A 26 -1.48 -8.84 7.65
CA LEU A 26 -1.43 -9.28 9.03
C LEU A 26 -2.80 -9.77 9.53
N LEU A 27 -3.88 -9.06 9.22
CA LEU A 27 -5.23 -9.47 9.63
C LEU A 27 -5.66 -10.78 8.99
N GLN A 28 -5.34 -10.96 7.72
CA GLN A 28 -5.63 -12.20 7.01
C GLN A 28 -4.80 -13.37 7.54
N ALA A 29 -3.52 -13.14 7.89
CA ALA A 29 -2.68 -14.17 8.49
C ALA A 29 -3.09 -14.51 9.94
N LEU A 30 -3.59 -13.54 10.71
CA LEU A 30 -4.08 -13.76 12.07
C LEU A 30 -5.40 -14.53 12.14
N LEU A 31 -6.27 -14.32 11.15
CA LEU A 31 -7.57 -14.98 11.05
C LEU A 31 -7.57 -16.10 10.00
N GLU A 32 -6.40 -16.59 9.62
CA GLU A 32 -6.24 -17.63 8.59
C GLU A 32 -7.00 -18.91 8.95
N LYS A 33 -7.11 -19.27 10.23
CA LYS A 33 -7.85 -20.46 10.68
C LYS A 33 -9.32 -20.23 10.95
N TRP A 34 -9.79 -18.99 10.82
CA TRP A 34 -11.21 -18.68 11.02
C TRP A 34 -12.02 -19.12 9.78
N PRO A 35 -13.03 -20.01 9.91
CA PRO A 35 -13.72 -20.59 8.76
C PRO A 35 -14.37 -19.55 7.84
N GLU A 36 -14.96 -18.50 8.40
CA GLU A 36 -15.59 -17.42 7.62
C GLU A 36 -14.61 -16.63 6.74
N SER A 37 -13.31 -16.68 7.03
CA SER A 37 -12.28 -15.99 6.23
C SER A 37 -11.99 -16.69 4.88
N HIS A 38 -12.40 -17.95 4.74
CA HIS A 38 -12.25 -18.74 3.53
C HIS A 38 -13.45 -18.45 2.61
N SER A 39 -13.16 -18.08 1.36
CA SER A 39 -14.22 -17.99 0.35
C SER A 39 -14.72 -19.40 0.03
N ALA A 40 -15.96 -19.54 -0.41
CA ALA A 40 -16.46 -20.82 -0.95
C ALA A 40 -15.58 -21.36 -2.10
N ALA A 41 -14.89 -20.47 -2.82
CA ALA A 41 -13.92 -20.83 -3.86
C ALA A 41 -12.60 -21.43 -3.32
N ASP A 42 -12.28 -21.25 -2.04
CA ASP A 42 -11.10 -21.81 -1.38
C ASP A 42 -11.37 -23.24 -0.86
N THR A 43 -12.62 -23.55 -0.50
CA THR A 43 -13.02 -24.83 0.12
C THR A 43 -13.10 -26.00 -0.87
N GLU A 44 -13.28 -25.74 -2.16
CA GLU A 44 -13.28 -26.78 -3.20
C GLU A 44 -11.88 -27.38 -3.44
N VAL A 45 -10.82 -26.61 -3.17
CA VAL A 45 -9.43 -27.04 -3.42
C VAL A 45 -8.85 -27.87 -2.26
N GLU A 46 -9.34 -27.67 -1.03
CA GLU A 46 -8.83 -28.42 0.13
C GLU A 46 -9.40 -29.85 0.18
N LYS A 47 -10.61 -30.09 -0.35
CA LYS A 47 -11.22 -31.43 -0.42
C LYS A 47 -10.58 -32.36 -1.46
N GLU A 48 -9.92 -31.82 -2.48
CA GLU A 48 -9.20 -32.64 -3.47
C GLU A 48 -7.82 -33.11 -2.98
N ASN A 49 -7.28 -32.49 -1.91
CA ASN A 49 -5.91 -32.75 -1.43
C ASN A 49 -5.82 -33.68 -0.20
N GLU A 50 -6.95 -34.13 0.36
CA GLU A 50 -6.95 -35.02 1.53
C GLU A 50 -6.84 -36.52 1.19
N ASP A 51 -7.00 -36.91 -0.08
CA ASP A 51 -7.04 -38.33 -0.50
C ASP A 51 -5.70 -38.91 -0.99
N GLU A 52 -4.60 -38.15 -1.05
CA GLU A 52 -3.29 -38.67 -1.50
C GLU A 52 -2.17 -38.46 -0.46
N ALA A 53 -2.24 -39.21 0.62
CA ALA A 53 -1.04 -39.60 1.35
C ALA A 53 -0.28 -40.67 0.54
N ASN A 54 0.81 -40.28 -0.17
CA ASN A 54 2.09 -41.01 -0.22
C ASN A 54 3.05 -40.47 -1.31
N THR A 55 4.32 -40.29 -0.93
CA THR A 55 5.56 -40.33 -1.77
C THR A 55 6.14 -39.00 -2.29
N SER A 56 7.20 -38.58 -1.60
CA SER A 56 8.44 -37.88 -2.00
C SER A 56 8.54 -36.93 -3.22
N GLU A 57 9.32 -35.86 -2.95
CA GLU A 57 10.17 -35.07 -3.85
C GLU A 57 9.53 -33.94 -4.69
N GLY A 58 9.61 -32.74 -4.12
CA GLY A 58 10.12 -31.53 -4.77
C GLY A 58 9.56 -31.16 -6.14
N THR A 59 8.48 -30.38 -6.18
CA THR A 59 8.31 -29.28 -7.13
C THR A 59 7.35 -28.26 -6.52
N VAL A 60 7.81 -27.04 -6.26
CA VAL A 60 6.96 -25.93 -5.83
C VAL A 60 6.16 -25.46 -7.05
N THR A 61 4.93 -25.95 -7.19
CA THR A 61 3.95 -25.41 -8.13
C THR A 61 3.13 -24.36 -7.40
N THR A 62 3.47 -23.09 -7.65
CA THR A 62 2.73 -21.91 -7.21
C THR A 62 1.38 -21.86 -7.92
N ASN A 63 0.34 -22.46 -7.33
CA ASN A 63 -1.03 -22.28 -7.80
C ASN A 63 -1.71 -21.16 -7.00
N GLU A 64 -1.89 -20.05 -7.71
CA GLU A 64 -2.58 -18.83 -7.32
C GLU A 64 -4.03 -19.12 -6.90
N LYS A 65 -4.44 -18.81 -5.66
CA LYS A 65 -5.89 -18.72 -5.32
C LYS A 65 -6.28 -17.84 -4.12
N SER A 66 -5.33 -17.18 -3.48
CA SER A 66 -5.61 -15.95 -2.71
C SER A 66 -4.38 -15.07 -2.86
N PRO A 67 -4.48 -13.80 -3.27
CA PRO A 67 -3.31 -12.94 -3.49
C PRO A 67 -2.50 -12.68 -2.22
N PHE A 68 -2.93 -13.22 -1.07
CA PHE A 68 -2.34 -12.99 0.24
C PHE A 68 -1.97 -14.27 1.00
N LYS A 69 -2.45 -15.45 0.55
CA LYS A 69 -2.06 -16.75 1.12
C LYS A 69 -0.60 -17.00 0.68
N GLY A 70 0.35 -17.00 1.63
CA GLY A 70 1.75 -17.34 1.36
C GLY A 70 2.80 -16.23 1.51
N PHE A 71 2.46 -15.02 1.96
CA PHE A 71 3.51 -14.04 2.32
C PHE A 71 4.26 -14.44 3.60
N PHE A 72 3.51 -14.82 4.63
CA PHE A 72 4.01 -15.36 5.89
C PHE A 72 2.86 -16.05 6.62
N THR A 73 3.19 -16.89 7.59
CA THR A 73 2.23 -17.51 8.52
C THR A 73 2.51 -17.04 9.94
N ILE A 74 1.46 -16.93 10.75
CA ILE A 74 1.58 -16.58 12.17
C ILE A 74 1.66 -17.88 13.00
N PRO A 75 2.57 -17.98 13.99
CA PRO A 75 2.61 -19.14 14.88
C PRO A 75 1.26 -19.39 15.56
N LEU A 76 0.80 -20.64 15.57
CA LEU A 76 -0.54 -21.02 16.06
C LEU A 76 -0.79 -20.66 17.53
N HIS A 77 0.27 -20.64 18.35
CA HIS A 77 0.19 -20.25 19.75
C HIS A 77 0.14 -18.73 19.98
N THR A 78 0.14 -17.92 18.91
CA THR A 78 0.05 -16.46 19.02
C THR A 78 -1.34 -16.09 19.56
N PRO A 79 -1.44 -15.36 20.68
CA PRO A 79 -2.71 -14.88 21.17
C PRO A 79 -3.19 -13.66 20.36
N LEU A 80 -4.40 -13.78 19.83
CA LEU A 80 -5.20 -12.75 19.15
C LEU A 80 -6.21 -12.17 20.14
N VAL A 81 -6.27 -10.85 20.26
CA VAL A 81 -7.16 -10.16 21.20
C VAL A 81 -7.93 -9.05 20.49
N PHE A 82 -9.25 -9.10 20.59
CA PHE A 82 -10.13 -7.99 20.23
C PHE A 82 -10.60 -7.28 21.49
N GLY A 83 -10.45 -5.95 21.52
CA GLY A 83 -10.81 -5.13 22.66
C GLY A 83 -11.12 -3.69 22.24
N GLU A 84 -11.65 -2.91 23.16
CA GLU A 84 -12.01 -1.52 22.92
C GLU A 84 -10.78 -0.60 22.90
N GLY A 85 -10.72 0.28 21.90
CA GLY A 85 -9.70 1.32 21.80
C GLY A 85 -10.03 2.50 22.72
N GLY A 86 -9.46 2.49 23.92
CA GLY A 86 -9.61 3.55 24.92
C GLY A 86 -9.09 3.09 26.28
N GLY A 87 -8.68 4.01 27.15
CA GLY A 87 -7.96 3.71 28.41
C GLY A 87 -8.68 2.78 29.42
N CYS A 88 -9.90 2.32 29.11
CA CYS A 88 -10.67 1.35 29.89
C CYS A 88 -10.31 -0.13 29.60
N GLY A 89 -9.67 -0.44 28.45
CA GLY A 89 -9.04 -1.75 28.21
C GLY A 89 -9.97 -2.97 28.17
N ARG A 90 -11.28 -2.79 27.91
CA ARG A 90 -12.23 -3.92 27.87
C ARG A 90 -11.89 -4.87 26.73
N THR A 91 -11.66 -6.14 27.07
CA THR A 91 -11.43 -7.23 26.10
C THR A 91 -12.77 -7.86 25.73
N TYR A 92 -13.04 -7.99 24.42
CA TYR A 92 -14.21 -8.68 23.88
C TYR A 92 -13.95 -10.17 23.72
N CYS A 93 -12.81 -10.52 23.14
CA CYS A 93 -12.38 -11.91 23.04
C CYS A 93 -10.86 -12.05 23.00
N ARG A 94 -10.39 -13.23 23.39
CA ARG A 94 -9.00 -13.64 23.34
C ARG A 94 -8.96 -15.08 22.84
N VAL A 95 -8.40 -15.27 21.65
CA VAL A 95 -8.34 -16.56 20.94
C VAL A 95 -6.89 -16.84 20.59
N LEU A 96 -6.45 -18.10 20.58
CA LEU A 96 -5.17 -18.43 19.92
C LEU A 96 -5.41 -18.54 18.41
N VAL A 97 -4.45 -18.10 17.60
CA VAL A 97 -4.58 -18.19 16.13
C VAL A 97 -4.90 -19.62 15.67
N GLY A 98 -4.36 -20.64 16.33
CA GLY A 98 -4.65 -22.05 16.04
C GLY A 98 -6.06 -22.52 16.41
N ASP A 99 -6.71 -21.88 17.38
CA ASP A 99 -8.01 -22.30 17.92
C ASP A 99 -9.19 -21.61 17.22
N ALA A 100 -8.93 -20.66 16.32
CA ALA A 100 -9.94 -19.89 15.60
C ALA A 100 -10.85 -20.73 14.69
N SER A 101 -10.49 -21.99 14.42
CA SER A 101 -11.30 -22.95 13.69
C SER A 101 -12.31 -23.72 14.55
N SER A 102 -12.16 -23.68 15.89
CA SER A 102 -13.08 -24.37 16.79
C SER A 102 -14.46 -23.72 16.81
N GLU A 103 -15.51 -24.50 17.00
CA GLU A 103 -16.90 -24.01 16.93
C GLU A 103 -17.17 -22.86 17.91
N ASN A 104 -16.71 -22.99 19.16
CA ASN A 104 -16.89 -21.97 20.20
C ASN A 104 -16.17 -20.66 19.86
N GLU A 105 -14.89 -20.75 19.47
CA GLU A 105 -14.09 -19.56 19.18
C GLU A 105 -14.51 -18.91 17.86
N SER A 106 -14.91 -19.71 16.86
CA SER A 106 -15.44 -19.20 15.59
C SER A 106 -16.73 -18.43 15.83
N ALA A 107 -17.67 -18.96 16.62
CA ALA A 107 -18.90 -18.25 16.96
C ALA A 107 -18.61 -16.93 17.71
N LEU A 108 -17.67 -16.96 18.66
CA LEU A 108 -17.23 -15.77 19.38
C LEU A 108 -16.60 -14.73 18.43
N LEU A 109 -15.78 -15.16 17.48
CA LEU A 109 -15.18 -14.27 16.46
C LEU A 109 -16.27 -13.64 15.58
N SER A 110 -17.26 -14.39 15.12
CA SER A 110 -18.38 -13.88 14.31
C SER A 110 -19.16 -12.77 15.02
N GLU A 111 -19.27 -12.83 16.35
CA GLU A 111 -19.93 -11.78 17.15
C GLU A 111 -19.03 -10.60 17.49
N THR A 112 -17.72 -10.82 17.67
CA THR A 112 -16.80 -9.82 18.24
C THR A 112 -15.92 -9.11 17.21
N VAL A 113 -15.71 -9.70 16.04
CA VAL A 113 -14.85 -9.13 14.99
C VAL A 113 -15.47 -7.83 14.47
N PRO A 114 -14.75 -6.69 14.53
CA PRO A 114 -15.27 -5.43 14.00
C PRO A 114 -15.51 -5.50 12.49
N THR A 115 -16.51 -4.76 12.01
CA THR A 115 -16.88 -4.71 10.59
C THR A 115 -15.72 -4.35 9.65
N TRP A 116 -14.82 -3.46 10.06
CA TRP A 116 -13.66 -3.09 9.25
C TRP A 116 -12.63 -4.23 9.08
N VAL A 117 -12.56 -5.16 10.04
CA VAL A 117 -11.74 -6.38 9.93
C VAL A 117 -12.47 -7.38 9.04
N TYR A 118 -13.78 -7.57 9.27
CA TYR A 118 -14.61 -8.45 8.46
C TYR A 118 -14.57 -8.07 6.97
N ASP A 119 -14.68 -6.79 6.65
CA ASP A 119 -14.62 -6.29 5.27
C ASP A 119 -13.31 -6.67 4.58
N VAL A 120 -12.19 -6.63 5.30
CA VAL A 120 -10.85 -6.94 4.77
C VAL A 120 -10.59 -8.45 4.70
N VAL A 121 -10.99 -9.18 5.74
CA VAL A 121 -10.65 -10.59 5.92
C VAL A 121 -11.65 -11.50 5.21
N VAL A 122 -12.94 -11.23 5.34
CA VAL A 122 -14.02 -12.05 4.75
C VAL A 122 -14.40 -11.51 3.38
N LYS A 123 -14.79 -10.22 3.28
CA LYS A 123 -15.22 -9.64 2.00
C LYS A 123 -14.08 -9.29 1.04
N LYS A 124 -12.82 -9.42 1.48
CA LYS A 124 -11.60 -9.09 0.72
C LYS A 124 -11.59 -7.67 0.14
N ILE A 125 -12.29 -6.72 0.79
CA ILE A 125 -12.34 -5.32 0.40
C ILE A 125 -11.00 -4.66 0.75
N GLN A 126 -10.31 -4.13 -0.26
CA GLN A 126 -9.05 -3.43 -0.05
C GLN A 126 -9.28 -2.02 0.54
N PRO A 127 -8.53 -1.64 1.59
CA PRO A 127 -8.55 -0.27 2.10
C PRO A 127 -8.16 0.75 1.04
N LYS A 128 -8.74 1.96 1.12
CA LYS A 128 -8.40 3.05 0.21
C LYS A 128 -6.99 3.57 0.47
N PHE A 129 -6.24 3.82 -0.60
CA PHE A 129 -4.93 4.47 -0.51
C PHE A 129 -5.05 5.92 -0.05
N ASN A 130 -4.10 6.35 0.77
CA ASN A 130 -4.01 7.74 1.22
C ASN A 130 -3.62 8.63 0.05
N LYS A 131 -4.24 9.81 -0.02
CA LYS A 131 -3.91 10.83 -1.01
C LYS A 131 -3.30 12.05 -0.35
N ILE A 132 -2.32 12.65 -1.01
CA ILE A 132 -1.72 13.93 -0.65
C ILE A 132 -2.08 14.95 -1.72
N THR A 133 -2.61 16.08 -1.28
CA THR A 133 -2.76 17.27 -2.13
C THR A 133 -1.52 18.15 -1.98
N PHE A 134 -1.01 18.63 -3.11
CA PHE A 134 0.19 19.45 -3.18
C PHE A 134 0.10 20.50 -4.30
N MET A 135 0.85 21.57 -4.15
CA MET A 135 1.04 22.62 -5.14
C MET A 135 2.30 22.33 -5.94
N LEU A 136 2.21 22.42 -7.26
CA LEU A 136 3.34 22.31 -8.18
C LEU A 136 3.54 23.68 -8.86
N ALA A 137 4.73 24.25 -8.73
CA ALA A 137 5.05 25.57 -9.26
C ALA A 137 6.46 25.59 -9.86
N PRO A 138 6.76 26.48 -10.81
CA PRO A 138 8.13 26.70 -11.24
C PRO A 138 8.97 27.27 -10.09
N LEU A 139 10.25 26.90 -10.02
CA LEU A 139 11.24 27.55 -9.16
C LEU A 139 11.48 28.97 -9.70
N ASN A 140 11.36 29.98 -8.84
CA ASN A 140 11.30 31.38 -9.26
C ASN A 140 12.66 31.90 -9.79
N ASN A 141 12.88 31.73 -11.09
CA ASN A 141 14.06 32.24 -11.80
C ASN A 141 13.72 33.43 -12.74
N GLY A 142 12.70 34.25 -12.41
CA GLY A 142 12.33 35.41 -13.22
C GLY A 142 11.54 35.10 -14.49
N SER A 143 10.97 33.89 -14.60
CA SER A 143 10.17 33.47 -15.75
C SER A 143 8.71 33.94 -15.62
N LYS A 144 8.12 34.49 -16.69
CA LYS A 144 6.80 35.17 -16.67
C LYS A 144 5.59 34.24 -16.51
N ASN A 145 5.77 32.92 -16.60
CA ASN A 145 4.69 31.94 -16.50
C ASN A 145 4.62 31.34 -15.09
N ASN A 146 4.00 32.07 -14.16
CA ASN A 146 3.83 31.71 -12.75
C ASN A 146 2.61 30.80 -12.48
N LYS A 147 2.26 29.89 -13.40
CA LYS A 147 1.09 29.04 -13.19
C LYS A 147 1.42 27.99 -12.13
N ARG A 148 0.70 28.06 -11.02
CA ARG A 148 0.77 27.06 -9.94
C ARG A 148 -0.40 26.11 -10.11
N ASP A 149 -0.10 24.82 -10.15
CA ASP A 149 -1.10 23.78 -10.30
C ASP A 149 -1.30 23.05 -8.98
N ARG A 150 -2.56 22.97 -8.55
CA ARG A 150 -2.95 22.21 -7.36
C ARG A 150 -3.31 20.78 -7.78
N LEU A 151 -2.52 19.80 -7.35
CA LEU A 151 -2.64 18.40 -7.73
C LEU A 151 -2.93 17.51 -6.52
N THR A 152 -3.61 16.39 -6.73
CA THR A 152 -3.82 15.38 -5.69
C THR A 152 -3.41 14.02 -6.22
N ALA A 153 -2.57 13.30 -5.48
CA ALA A 153 -2.06 11.99 -5.87
C ALA A 153 -1.96 11.04 -4.69
N SER A 154 -1.63 9.77 -4.97
CA SER A 154 -1.28 8.78 -3.94
C SER A 154 -0.08 9.26 -3.12
N ASP A 155 -0.08 9.00 -1.81
CA ASP A 155 1.05 9.33 -0.95
C ASP A 155 2.33 8.53 -1.28
N MET A 156 2.18 7.39 -1.96
CA MET A 156 3.28 6.59 -2.50
C MET A 156 3.75 7.05 -3.90
N LEU A 157 3.20 8.13 -4.46
CA LEU A 157 3.63 8.62 -5.77
C LEU A 157 5.09 9.07 -5.70
N GLN A 158 5.92 8.50 -6.57
CA GLN A 158 7.34 8.82 -6.66
C GLN A 158 7.59 10.17 -7.33
N VAL A 159 8.68 10.84 -6.93
CA VAL A 159 9.18 12.09 -7.51
C VAL A 159 9.39 11.97 -9.01
N LYS A 160 9.96 10.83 -9.47
CA LYS A 160 10.16 10.55 -10.89
C LYS A 160 8.87 10.76 -11.71
N LYS A 161 7.73 10.28 -11.22
CA LYS A 161 6.44 10.42 -11.91
C LYS A 161 5.96 11.87 -11.99
N ILE A 162 6.33 12.70 -11.01
CA ILE A 162 6.03 14.14 -11.03
C ILE A 162 6.94 14.84 -12.05
N MET A 163 8.21 14.46 -12.14
CA MET A 163 9.15 14.97 -13.15
C MET A 163 8.67 14.62 -14.57
N GLU A 164 8.26 13.37 -14.80
CA GLU A 164 7.64 12.93 -16.06
C GLU A 164 6.42 13.80 -16.41
N HIS A 165 5.52 14.04 -15.45
CA HIS A 165 4.36 14.90 -15.66
C HIS A 165 4.74 16.33 -16.07
N VAL A 166 5.74 16.93 -15.41
CA VAL A 166 6.22 18.27 -15.77
C VAL A 166 6.83 18.27 -17.18
N TYR A 167 7.60 17.23 -17.53
CA TYR A 167 8.24 17.09 -18.84
C TYR A 167 7.19 17.03 -19.96
N GLU A 168 6.21 16.15 -19.82
CA GLU A 168 5.14 15.98 -20.80
C GLU A 168 4.32 17.25 -20.98
N LYS A 169 3.93 17.87 -19.86
CA LYS A 169 2.99 18.99 -19.87
C LYS A 169 3.60 20.30 -20.34
N TYR A 170 4.85 20.58 -19.99
CA TYR A 170 5.44 21.91 -20.22
C TYR A 170 6.57 21.93 -21.25
N ILE A 171 7.24 20.80 -21.52
CA ILE A 171 8.38 20.77 -22.44
C ILE A 171 7.98 20.17 -23.79
N LEU A 172 7.22 19.06 -23.79
CA LEU A 172 6.71 18.49 -25.04
C LEU A 172 5.60 19.35 -25.65
N SER A 173 4.77 20.00 -24.84
CA SER A 173 3.73 20.94 -25.32
C SER A 173 4.28 22.18 -26.04
N GLU A 174 5.53 22.58 -25.81
CA GLU A 174 6.15 23.72 -26.50
C GLU A 174 6.92 23.29 -27.77
N ASN A 175 7.21 22.00 -27.94
CA ASN A 175 8.01 21.47 -29.03
C ASN A 175 7.19 20.44 -29.82
N ASP A 176 6.39 20.89 -30.80
CA ASP A 176 5.68 20.06 -31.79
C ASP A 176 6.64 19.28 -32.71
N LYS A 177 7.45 18.37 -32.17
CA LYS A 177 8.21 17.39 -32.96
C LYS A 177 7.94 15.99 -32.43
N PRO A 178 7.45 15.06 -33.26
CA PRO A 178 7.28 13.68 -32.86
C PRO A 178 8.69 13.08 -32.73
N ILE A 179 9.10 12.81 -31.50
CA ILE A 179 10.36 12.13 -31.23
C ILE A 179 10.06 10.63 -31.20
N THR A 180 10.46 9.92 -32.25
CA THR A 180 10.47 8.46 -32.35
C THR A 180 11.63 7.91 -31.53
N ILE A 181 11.55 7.95 -30.20
CA ILE A 181 12.55 7.35 -29.31
C ILE A 181 11.89 6.24 -28.49
N GLY A 182 12.57 5.09 -28.41
CA GLY A 182 12.11 3.90 -27.70
C GLY A 182 11.85 4.19 -26.21
N ALA A 183 10.89 3.46 -25.63
CA ALA A 183 10.35 3.70 -24.30
C ALA A 183 11.38 3.77 -23.15
N ASP A 184 12.57 3.17 -23.33
CA ASP A 184 13.60 3.05 -22.29
C ASP A 184 14.50 4.30 -22.20
N GLU A 185 14.78 4.97 -23.33
CA GLU A 185 15.51 6.25 -23.32
C GLU A 185 14.61 7.40 -22.83
N LEU A 186 13.29 7.30 -23.02
CA LEU A 186 12.32 8.29 -22.57
C LEU A 186 12.22 8.42 -21.04
N ALA A 187 12.61 7.38 -20.29
CA ALA A 187 12.54 7.38 -18.83
C ALA A 187 13.73 8.05 -18.14
N ALA A 188 14.85 8.25 -18.87
CA ALA A 188 16.07 8.91 -18.37
C ALA A 188 16.13 10.41 -18.74
N ILE A 189 15.43 10.80 -19.81
CA ILE A 189 15.40 12.20 -20.28
C ILE A 189 14.76 13.18 -19.28
N PRO A 190 13.67 12.85 -18.56
CA PRO A 190 13.05 13.75 -17.59
C PRO A 190 13.95 14.02 -16.39
N GLU A 191 14.61 12.98 -15.87
CA GLU A 191 15.53 13.09 -14.72
C GLU A 191 16.76 13.94 -15.05
N ALA A 192 17.21 13.93 -16.31
CA ALA A 192 18.33 14.74 -16.77
C ALA A 192 17.97 16.21 -17.06
N LYS A 193 16.68 16.52 -17.28
CA LYS A 193 16.21 17.84 -17.71
C LYS A 193 15.40 18.59 -16.67
N ILE A 194 14.91 17.92 -15.61
CA ILE A 194 14.04 18.51 -14.61
C ILE A 194 14.57 18.22 -13.22
N GLU A 195 14.79 19.28 -12.47
CA GLU A 195 15.04 19.23 -11.03
C GLU A 195 13.73 19.53 -10.30
N LEU A 196 13.44 18.76 -9.24
CA LEU A 196 12.31 19.01 -8.35
C LEU A 196 12.84 19.34 -6.96
N HIS A 197 12.34 20.41 -6.39
CA HIS A 197 12.75 20.94 -5.09
C HIS A 197 11.57 21.02 -4.13
N CYS A 198 11.85 20.91 -2.83
CA CYS A 198 10.92 21.19 -1.75
C CYS A 198 11.68 21.94 -0.65
N ASN A 199 11.23 23.15 -0.27
CA ASN A 199 11.96 24.03 0.65
C ASN A 199 13.44 24.21 0.28
N ASP A 200 13.71 24.48 -1.00
CA ASP A 200 15.05 24.62 -1.58
C ASP A 200 15.93 23.35 -1.56
N VAL A 201 15.43 22.23 -1.06
CA VAL A 201 16.12 20.93 -1.08
C VAL A 201 15.81 20.19 -2.39
N LEU A 202 16.85 19.78 -3.12
CA LEU A 202 16.73 18.93 -4.31
C LEU A 202 16.21 17.53 -3.92
N LEU A 203 15.18 17.06 -4.63
CA LEU A 203 14.52 15.79 -4.37
C LEU A 203 15.13 14.66 -5.21
N ASN A 204 15.38 13.52 -4.57
CA ASN A 204 15.76 12.28 -5.22
C ASN A 204 14.55 11.67 -5.98
N PRO A 205 14.68 11.30 -7.27
CA PRO A 205 13.62 10.71 -8.08
C PRO A 205 12.95 9.46 -7.48
N LYS A 206 13.68 8.69 -6.66
CA LYS A 206 13.18 7.47 -5.99
C LYS A 206 12.35 7.73 -4.74
N MET A 207 12.35 8.95 -4.20
CA MET A 207 11.52 9.29 -3.03
C MET A 207 10.04 9.41 -3.41
N ASP A 208 9.16 9.20 -2.44
CA ASP A 208 7.71 9.37 -2.57
C ASP A 208 7.17 10.61 -1.83
N LEU A 209 5.93 10.99 -2.15
CA LEU A 209 5.25 12.15 -1.55
C LEU A 209 5.11 12.04 -0.03
N ARG A 210 4.90 10.84 0.51
CA ARG A 210 4.80 10.59 1.96
C ARG A 210 6.12 10.96 2.64
N THR A 211 7.23 10.50 2.10
CA THR A 211 8.59 10.76 2.59
C THR A 211 8.89 12.25 2.55
N ILE A 212 8.59 12.92 1.43
CA ILE A 212 8.78 14.38 1.31
C ILE A 212 7.96 15.12 2.34
N ARG A 213 6.68 14.78 2.48
CA ARG A 213 5.76 15.44 3.42
C ARG A 213 6.20 15.24 4.88
N HIS A 214 6.79 14.10 5.21
CA HIS A 214 7.19 13.80 6.58
C HIS A 214 8.57 14.37 6.94
N PHE A 215 9.55 14.25 6.05
CA PHE A 215 10.95 14.56 6.37
C PHE A 215 11.44 15.92 5.85
N ILE A 216 10.89 16.42 4.74
CA ILE A 216 11.40 17.62 4.06
C ILE A 216 10.46 18.81 4.28
N TRP A 217 9.16 18.56 4.23
CA TRP A 217 8.15 19.59 4.43
C TRP A 217 7.95 19.90 5.92
N LYS A 218 8.37 21.10 6.34
CA LYS A 218 8.30 21.54 7.75
C LYS A 218 7.13 22.49 8.05
N SER A 219 6.40 22.93 7.03
CA SER A 219 5.29 23.85 7.19
C SER A 219 3.99 23.11 7.49
N SER A 220 3.07 23.74 8.24
CA SER A 220 1.70 23.25 8.41
C SER A 220 0.82 23.48 7.18
N SER A 221 1.31 24.26 6.20
CA SER A 221 0.59 24.54 4.97
C SER A 221 0.61 23.36 3.99
N GLU A 222 -0.12 23.50 2.89
CA GLU A 222 -0.16 22.51 1.81
C GLU A 222 1.24 22.29 1.19
N LEU A 223 1.61 21.03 0.97
CA LEU A 223 2.90 20.64 0.40
C LEU A 223 3.14 21.39 -0.91
N THR A 224 4.28 22.05 -1.04
CA THR A 224 4.64 22.76 -2.27
C THR A 224 5.92 22.19 -2.87
N LEU A 225 5.86 21.83 -4.15
CA LEU A 225 6.97 21.32 -4.93
C LEU A 225 7.31 22.34 -6.02
N ASN A 226 8.60 22.65 -6.14
CA ASN A 226 9.12 23.60 -7.11
C ASN A 226 9.92 22.88 -8.19
N TYR A 227 9.55 23.00 -9.45
CA TYR A 227 10.32 22.40 -10.54
C TYR A 227 11.22 23.43 -11.25
N ARG A 228 12.39 23.00 -11.68
CA ARG A 228 13.31 23.78 -12.50
C ARG A 228 13.65 22.99 -13.74
N VAL A 229 13.52 23.62 -14.90
CA VAL A 229 13.95 23.05 -16.17
C VAL A 229 15.43 23.40 -16.37
N LEU A 230 16.25 22.38 -16.56
CA LEU A 230 17.65 22.50 -16.95
C LEU A 230 17.72 22.75 -18.46
N LYS A 231 18.57 23.70 -18.85
CA LYS A 231 18.81 24.04 -20.27
C LYS A 231 19.97 23.21 -20.82
#